data_AF-A0A0E3BCE1-F1
#
_entry.id   AF-A0A0E3BCE1-F1
#
_cell.length_a   1.000
_cell.length_b   1.000
_cell.length_c   1.000
_cell.angle_alpha   90.00
_cell.angle_beta   90.00
_cell.angle_gamma   90.00
#
_symmetry.space_group_name_H-M   'P 1'
#
loop_
_entity.id
_entity.type
_entity.pdbx_description
1 polymer ?
#
loop_
_entity_poly.entity_id
_entity_poly.type
_entity_poly.pdbx_seq_one_letter_code
_entity_poly.pdbx_strand_id
1 'polypeptide(L)'
;MKKTMDQKIYEQFVFGKLALKQLGTVKPNFRLYEARMLPLHATDWTEMVVTGAEFAETQPGPSKRKHFELIPGTERTVRVSRSDIEANNESELDVA
;
A
#
# COMPACT_ATOMS: atom_id res chain seq x y z
N MET A 1 -19.67 -4.05 0.53
CA MET A 1 -18.60 -3.57 -0.37
C MET A 1 -17.65 -4.71 -0.70
N LYS A 2 -17.54 -5.11 -1.98
CA LYS A 2 -16.54 -6.08 -2.45
C LYS A 2 -15.20 -5.34 -2.59
N LYS A 3 -14.21 -5.67 -1.75
CA LYS A 3 -12.82 -5.19 -1.92
C LYS A 3 -12.19 -6.05 -3.00
N THR A 4 -12.27 -5.61 -4.23
CA THR A 4 -11.60 -6.26 -5.36
C THR A 4 -10.16 -5.76 -5.39
N MET A 5 -9.16 -6.67 -5.48
CA MET A 5 -7.72 -6.32 -5.44
C MET A 5 -7.25 -5.48 -6.65
N ASP A 6 -8.15 -5.13 -7.59
CA ASP A 6 -7.86 -4.16 -8.65
C ASP A 6 -7.74 -2.72 -8.14
N GLN A 7 -8.36 -2.40 -7.00
CA GLN A 7 -8.29 -1.05 -6.45
C GLN A 7 -7.01 -0.85 -5.66
N LYS A 8 -6.18 0.10 -6.12
CA LYS A 8 -4.94 0.58 -5.48
C LYS A 8 -5.25 1.42 -4.22
N ILE A 9 -6.02 0.86 -3.28
CA ILE A 9 -6.61 1.61 -2.15
C ILE A 9 -5.51 2.24 -1.29
N TYR A 10 -4.49 1.48 -0.92
CA TYR A 10 -3.40 2.00 -0.08
C TYR A 10 -2.61 3.12 -0.74
N GLU A 11 -2.46 3.08 -2.07
CA GLU A 11 -1.72 4.08 -2.85
C GLU A 11 -2.42 5.45 -2.89
N GLN A 12 -3.71 5.51 -2.51
CA GLN A 12 -4.46 6.77 -2.42
C GLN A 12 -4.16 7.54 -1.14
N PHE A 13 -3.69 6.87 -0.08
CA PHE A 13 -3.37 7.50 1.20
C PHE A 13 -1.97 8.10 1.18
N VAL A 14 -1.73 9.12 2.03
CA VAL A 14 -0.43 9.80 2.19
C VAL A 14 0.70 8.80 2.44
N PHE A 15 0.49 7.83 3.34
CA PHE A 15 1.49 6.80 3.63
C PHE A 15 1.78 5.90 2.43
N GLY A 16 0.80 5.63 1.56
CA GLY A 16 0.99 4.85 0.35
C GLY A 16 1.77 5.62 -0.70
N LYS A 17 1.49 6.91 -0.88
CA LYS A 17 2.26 7.81 -1.74
C LYS A 17 3.72 7.89 -1.27
N LEU A 18 3.94 8.07 0.04
CA LEU A 18 5.28 8.08 0.65
C LEU A 18 6.01 6.74 0.50
N ALA A 19 5.30 5.63 0.72
CA ALA A 19 5.84 4.29 0.53
C ALA A 19 6.28 4.05 -0.92
N LEU A 20 5.45 4.42 -1.90
CA LEU A 20 5.80 4.34 -3.33
C LEU A 20 7.01 5.22 -3.67
N LYS A 21 7.09 6.43 -3.10
CA LYS A 21 8.23 7.32 -3.29
C LYS A 21 9.53 6.70 -2.75
N GLN A 22 9.49 6.04 -1.60
CA GLN A 22 10.64 5.32 -1.05
C GLN A 22 11.00 4.06 -1.86
N LEU A 23 10.00 3.31 -2.33
CA LEU A 23 10.20 2.13 -3.17
C LEU A 23 10.78 2.45 -4.56
N GLY A 24 10.60 3.70 -5.01
CA GLY A 24 11.07 4.22 -6.29
C GLY A 24 10.28 3.65 -7.45
N THR A 25 10.96 3.29 -8.53
CA THR A 25 10.33 2.66 -9.69
C THR A 25 9.82 1.27 -9.34
N VAL A 26 8.51 1.07 -9.40
CA VAL A 26 7.84 -0.22 -9.22
C VAL A 26 7.18 -0.69 -10.52
N LYS A 27 7.00 -1.99 -10.69
CA LYS A 27 6.35 -2.55 -11.88
C LYS A 27 4.86 -2.16 -11.94
N PRO A 28 4.23 -2.15 -13.12
CA PRO A 28 2.82 -1.78 -13.28
C PRO A 28 1.84 -2.64 -12.46
N ASN A 29 2.21 -3.90 -12.23
CA ASN A 29 1.45 -4.88 -11.47
C ASN A 29 1.84 -4.92 -9.98
N PHE A 30 2.76 -4.06 -9.55
CA PHE A 30 3.06 -3.87 -8.14
C PHE A 30 1.90 -3.18 -7.43
N ARG A 31 1.55 -3.67 -6.24
CA ARG A 31 0.48 -3.14 -5.39
C ARG A 31 0.93 -3.21 -3.94
N LEU A 32 0.64 -2.15 -3.20
CA LEU A 32 0.66 -2.19 -1.74
C LEU A 32 -0.53 -3.04 -1.29
N TYR A 33 -0.32 -4.00 -0.38
CA TYR A 33 -1.39 -4.88 0.10
C TYR A 33 -1.50 -4.93 1.63
N GLU A 34 -0.49 -4.45 2.35
CA GLU A 34 -0.49 -4.43 3.81
C GLU A 34 0.11 -3.12 4.33
N ALA A 35 -0.54 -2.58 5.37
CA ALA A 35 -0.03 -1.46 6.15
C ALA A 35 -0.26 -1.75 7.64
N ARG A 36 0.78 -1.64 8.45
CA ARG A 36 0.75 -1.89 9.90
C ARG A 36 1.40 -0.74 10.66
N MET A 37 0.74 -0.26 11.69
CA MET A 37 1.31 0.73 12.61
C MET A 37 2.28 0.05 13.58
N LEU A 38 3.43 0.69 13.82
CA LEU A 38 4.39 0.30 14.84
C LEU A 38 4.72 1.50 15.75
N PRO A 39 4.75 1.29 17.08
CA PRO A 39 4.16 0.15 17.81
C PRO A 39 2.65 -0.01 17.51
N LEU A 40 2.12 -1.22 17.73
CA LEU A 40 0.72 -1.58 17.39
C LEU A 40 -0.34 -0.79 18.19
N HIS A 41 0.10 -0.01 19.18
CA HIS A 41 -0.76 0.82 20.01
C HIS A 41 -1.11 2.12 19.27
N ALA A 42 -2.41 2.35 19.05
CA ALA A 42 -2.90 3.46 18.21
C ALA A 42 -2.56 4.85 18.76
N THR A 43 -2.21 4.99 20.04
CA THR A 43 -1.82 6.28 20.63
C THR A 43 -0.32 6.56 20.46
N ASP A 44 0.50 5.51 20.42
CA ASP A 44 1.96 5.60 20.50
C ASP A 44 2.67 5.23 19.19
N TRP A 45 1.90 5.02 18.11
CA TRP A 45 2.50 4.69 16.83
C TRP A 45 3.42 5.82 16.34
N THR A 46 4.60 5.42 15.89
CA THR A 46 5.67 6.31 15.40
C THR A 46 6.01 6.03 13.95
N GLU A 47 5.70 4.82 13.47
CA GLU A 47 6.00 4.38 12.12
C GLU A 47 4.81 3.59 11.55
N MET A 48 4.69 3.60 10.24
CA MET A 48 3.82 2.73 9.48
C MET A 48 4.65 1.88 8.53
N VAL A 49 4.59 0.57 8.74
CA VAL A 49 5.22 -0.45 7.90
C VAL A 49 4.27 -0.75 6.76
N VAL A 50 4.71 -0.49 5.54
CA VAL A 50 3.92 -0.68 4.33
C VAL A 50 4.59 -1.73 3.46
N THR A 51 3.85 -2.77 3.11
CA THR A 51 4.33 -3.87 2.28
C THR A 51 3.54 -3.91 0.98
N GLY A 52 4.27 -4.03 -0.13
CA GLY A 52 3.71 -4.30 -1.44
C GLY A 52 4.39 -5.48 -2.12
N ALA A 53 3.75 -6.00 -3.15
CA ALA A 53 4.28 -7.08 -3.98
C ALA A 53 3.74 -6.94 -5.40
N GLU A 54 4.30 -7.69 -6.32
CA GLU A 54 3.75 -7.87 -7.65
C GLU A 54 2.60 -8.88 -7.61
N PHE A 55 1.52 -8.55 -8.31
CA PHE A 55 0.39 -9.46 -8.48
C PHE A 55 0.27 -9.88 -9.95
N ALA A 56 -0.02 -11.15 -10.20
CA ALA A 56 -0.36 -11.65 -11.52
C ALA A 56 -1.87 -11.89 -11.61
N GLU A 57 -2.50 -11.48 -12.71
CA GLU A 57 -3.88 -11.90 -13.02
C GLU A 57 -3.83 -13.36 -13.46
N THR A 58 -4.42 -14.26 -12.67
CA THR A 58 -4.56 -15.65 -13.07
C THR A 58 -5.87 -15.88 -13.82
N GLN A 59 -5.79 -16.74 -14.84
CA GLN A 59 -6.91 -16.98 -15.73
C GLN A 59 -8.14 -17.42 -14.92
N PRO A 60 -9.31 -16.81 -15.16
CA PRO A 60 -10.51 -17.19 -14.45
C PRO A 60 -10.87 -18.64 -14.79
N GLY A 61 -10.77 -19.52 -13.80
CA GLY A 61 -11.34 -20.87 -13.88
C GLY A 61 -12.88 -20.82 -14.00
N PRO A 62 -13.55 -21.98 -14.15
CA PRO A 62 -15.01 -22.08 -14.34
C PRO A 62 -15.84 -21.35 -13.26
N SER A 63 -15.24 -21.06 -12.10
CA SER A 63 -15.81 -20.27 -11.01
C SER A 63 -15.57 -18.76 -11.11
N LYS A 64 -15.71 -18.14 -12.30
CA LYS A 64 -15.99 -16.69 -12.58
C LYS A 64 -15.47 -15.62 -11.56
N ARG A 65 -14.29 -15.78 -10.98
CA ARG A 65 -13.66 -14.76 -10.13
C ARG A 65 -12.24 -14.57 -10.61
N LYS A 66 -11.89 -13.32 -10.93
CA LYS A 66 -10.51 -12.93 -11.17
C LYS A 66 -9.73 -13.19 -9.89
N HIS A 67 -8.73 -14.07 -9.97
CA HIS A 67 -7.77 -14.24 -8.89
C HIS A 67 -6.53 -13.42 -9.23
N PHE A 68 -6.05 -12.70 -8.23
CA PHE A 68 -4.76 -12.06 -8.26
C PHE A 68 -3.85 -12.88 -7.36
N GLU A 69 -2.80 -13.46 -7.92
CA GLU A 69 -1.80 -14.19 -7.15
C GLU A 69 -0.62 -13.29 -6.85
N LEU A 70 -0.22 -13.24 -5.58
CA LEU A 70 1.02 -12.61 -5.15
C LEU A 70 2.18 -13.41 -5.73
N ILE A 71 3.10 -12.73 -6.43
CA ILE A 71 4.30 -13.36 -6.96
C ILE A 71 5.33 -13.45 -5.82
N PRO A 72 5.69 -14.65 -5.34
CA PRO A 72 6.61 -14.79 -4.20
C PRO A 72 7.97 -14.17 -4.50
N GLY A 73 8.57 -13.51 -3.51
CA GLY A 73 9.90 -12.90 -3.65
C GLY A 73 9.89 -11.53 -4.34
N THR A 74 8.71 -11.00 -4.68
CA THR A 74 8.53 -9.62 -5.16
C THR A 74 8.10 -8.66 -4.04
N GLU A 75 8.00 -9.17 -2.82
CA GLU A 75 7.61 -8.41 -1.64
C GLU A 75 8.66 -7.35 -1.31
N ARG A 76 8.21 -6.10 -1.17
CA ARG A 76 9.04 -4.99 -0.73
C ARG A 76 8.32 -4.28 0.42
N THR A 77 9.03 -4.11 1.52
CA THR A 77 8.53 -3.45 2.72
C THR A 77 9.32 -2.18 2.97
N VAL A 78 8.60 -1.10 3.29
CA VAL A 78 9.18 0.19 3.66
C VAL A 78 8.56 0.70 4.95
N ARG A 79 9.27 1.61 5.62
CA ARG A 79 8.82 2.25 6.85
C ARG A 79 8.60 3.72 6.57
N VAL A 80 7.41 4.20 6.88
CA VAL A 80 7.06 5.61 6.76
C VAL A 80 6.89 6.15 8.17
N SER A 81 7.61 7.22 8.52
CA SER A 81 7.48 7.82 9.84
C SER A 81 6.14 8.57 9.97
N ARG A 82 5.61 8.61 11.20
CA ARG A 82 4.42 9.41 11.52
C ARG A 82 4.62 10.88 11.19
N SER A 83 5.80 11.43 11.52
CA SER A 83 6.14 12.82 11.23
C SER A 83 6.13 13.13 9.74
N ASP A 84 6.61 12.22 8.89
CA ASP A 84 6.51 12.39 7.42
C ASP A 84 5.05 12.37 6.96
N ILE A 85 4.23 11.48 7.51
CA ILE A 85 2.80 11.41 7.18
C ILE A 85 2.09 12.70 7.58
N GLU A 86 2.32 13.20 8.79
CA GLU A 86 1.71 14.42 9.31
C GLU A 86 2.11 15.64 8.47
N ALA A 87 3.41 15.81 8.19
CA ALA A 87 3.91 16.92 7.37
C ALA A 87 3.34 16.92 5.94
N ASN A 88 3.13 15.73 5.35
CA ASN A 88 2.54 15.61 4.01
C ASN A 88 1.00 15.64 4.03
N ASN A 89 0.37 15.45 5.19
CA ASN A 89 -1.08 15.53 5.34
C ASN A 89 -1.56 16.97 5.53
N GLU A 90 -0.82 17.80 6.28
CA GLU A 90 -1.09 19.24 6.40
C GLU A 90 -0.98 19.97 5.06
N SER A 91 -0.08 19.51 4.20
CA SER A 91 0.12 20.06 2.84
C SER A 91 -1.09 19.83 1.90
N GLU A 92 -2.00 18.89 2.18
CA GLU A 92 -3.22 18.67 1.39
C GLU A 92 -4.43 19.50 1.89
N LEU A 93 -4.32 20.18 3.05
CA LEU A 93 -5.39 21.00 3.64
C LEU A 93 -5.28 22.50 3.33
N ASP A 94 -4.14 22.97 2.83
CA ASP A 94 -3.92 24.38 2.42
C ASP A 94 -4.32 24.66 0.95
N VAL A 95 -4.94 23.70 0.27
CA VAL A 95 -5.41 23.83 -1.13
C VAL A 95 -6.94 23.59 -1.25
N ALA A 96 -7.68 23.76 -0.16
CA ALA A 96 -9.15 23.64 -0.14
C ALA A 96 -9.83 25.00 0.05
#